data_AF-A0A7W1N6N7-F1
#
_entry.id   AF-A0A7W1N6N7-F1
#
_cell.length_a   1.000
_cell.length_b   1.000
_cell.length_c   1.000
_cell.angle_alpha   90.00
_cell.angle_beta   90.00
_cell.angle_gamma   90.00
#
_symmetry.space_group_name_H-M   'P 1'
#
loop_
_entity.id
_entity.type
_entity.pdbx_description
1 polymer ?
#
loop_
_entity_poly.entity_id
_entity_poly.type
_entity_poly.pdbx_seq_one_letter_code
_entity_poly.pdbx_strand_id
1 'polypeptide(L)'
;FLRLDLNESPIEEARRCLAAGARGIKLHPRAQKFTATDDRLAPVFEIAAEHEVPILIHGGRGLPPIAAGLGDLVERFPGATLIIAHAGIADLGELARHMAGRKGVLFDTSTWSPIDLLDFYRQIPPEQVVYASDYPYGQQPSSLLIAIKTARIAGYSDDQVRAMLAGTANALADGGDLPDPTVPLGDDTVTQSLQLARIHQYLSMATPLLWTGQPDTVGILGLAINACTERNGYAESVDRIHELLVAASDLWAELVTIEDELDRRAATRLTFRLLHIADIESVTTEAVSARV
;
A
#
# COMPACT_ATOMS: atom_id res chain seq x y z
N PHE A 1 12.64 -4.69 12.51
CA PHE A 1 12.49 -3.27 12.85
C PHE A 1 12.19 -3.13 14.32
N LEU A 2 12.80 -2.15 14.99
CA LEU A 2 12.46 -1.72 16.35
C LEU A 2 11.50 -0.52 16.26
N ARG A 3 10.59 -0.35 17.22
CA ARG A 3 9.67 0.80 17.26
C ARG A 3 9.99 1.64 18.49
N LEU A 4 10.29 2.92 18.29
CA LEU A 4 10.70 3.82 19.37
C LEU A 4 9.51 4.49 20.05
N ASP A 5 9.58 4.75 21.35
CA ASP A 5 8.74 5.78 21.98
C ASP A 5 9.54 7.08 22.05
N LEU A 6 9.09 8.11 21.32
CA LEU A 6 9.78 9.40 21.26
C LEU A 6 9.58 10.24 22.54
N ASN A 7 8.79 9.77 23.50
CA ASN A 7 8.53 10.49 24.76
C ASN A 7 9.34 9.94 25.95
N GLU A 8 10.13 8.88 25.74
CA GLU A 8 11.02 8.30 26.76
C GLU A 8 12.49 8.56 26.40
N SER A 9 13.30 7.50 26.32
CA SER A 9 14.72 7.52 25.94
C SER A 9 14.93 6.85 24.57
N PRO A 10 14.43 7.45 23.47
CA PRO A 10 14.42 6.81 22.14
C PRO A 10 15.81 6.51 21.60
N ILE A 11 16.83 7.28 21.99
CA ILE A 11 18.19 7.19 21.48
C ILE A 11 18.92 6.02 22.12
N GLU A 12 18.84 5.90 23.44
CA GLU A 12 19.37 4.78 24.20
C GLU A 12 18.70 3.47 23.78
N GLU A 13 17.37 3.50 23.61
CA GLU A 13 16.60 2.33 23.18
C GLU A 13 16.93 1.92 21.74
N ALA A 14 17.12 2.87 20.83
CA ALA A 14 17.59 2.59 19.47
C ALA A 14 18.94 1.88 19.51
N ARG A 15 19.94 2.43 20.21
CA ARG A 15 21.28 1.82 20.30
C ARG A 15 21.23 0.43 20.92
N ARG A 16 20.44 0.24 21.99
CA ARG A 16 20.25 -1.08 22.64
C ARG A 16 19.63 -2.11 21.68
N CYS A 17 18.58 -1.73 20.96
CA CYS A 17 17.89 -2.63 20.03
C CYS A 17 18.73 -2.96 18.79
N LEU A 18 19.47 -1.99 18.25
CA LEU A 18 20.40 -2.20 17.15
C LEU A 18 21.54 -3.15 17.57
N ALA A 19 22.12 -2.94 18.76
CA ALA A 19 23.11 -3.87 19.33
C ALA A 19 22.54 -5.28 19.56
N ALA A 20 21.24 -5.41 19.82
CA ALA A 20 20.54 -6.69 19.93
C ALA A 20 20.16 -7.33 18.58
N GLY A 21 20.50 -6.69 17.45
CA GLY A 21 20.34 -7.25 16.11
C GLY A 21 19.16 -6.70 15.30
N ALA A 22 18.46 -5.66 15.79
CA ALA A 22 17.45 -4.99 14.97
C ALA A 22 18.07 -4.39 13.70
N ARG A 23 17.36 -4.50 12.58
CA ARG A 23 17.81 -4.11 11.23
C ARG A 23 17.08 -2.88 10.65
N GLY A 24 16.52 -2.02 11.51
CA GLY A 24 15.74 -0.87 11.06
C GLY A 24 14.88 -0.28 12.15
N ILE A 25 14.44 0.96 11.96
CA ILE A 25 13.66 1.77 12.91
C ILE A 25 12.27 2.04 12.32
N LYS A 26 11.20 1.76 13.07
CA LYS A 26 9.80 2.04 12.67
C LYS A 26 9.28 3.26 13.41
N LEU A 27 8.80 4.21 12.63
CA LEU A 27 8.15 5.43 13.10
C LEU A 27 6.70 5.50 12.57
N HIS A 28 5.82 6.10 13.36
CA HIS A 28 4.40 6.26 13.09
C HIS A 28 3.90 7.59 13.69
N PRO A 29 3.92 8.70 12.92
CA PRO A 29 3.65 10.05 13.42
C PRO A 29 2.35 10.19 14.21
N ARG A 30 1.23 9.66 13.68
CA ARG A 30 -0.07 9.66 14.37
C ARG A 30 -0.07 8.88 15.69
N ALA A 31 0.43 7.64 15.68
CA ALA A 31 0.36 6.77 16.85
C ALA A 31 1.34 7.21 17.96
N GLN A 32 2.48 7.80 17.58
CA GLN A 32 3.50 8.32 18.51
C GLN A 32 3.37 9.82 18.77
N LYS A 33 2.38 10.49 18.16
CA LYS A 33 2.03 11.91 18.37
C LYS A 33 3.18 12.89 18.09
N PHE A 34 3.75 12.82 16.89
CA PHE A 34 4.76 13.78 16.42
C PHE A 34 4.48 14.22 14.97
N THR A 35 5.12 15.28 14.51
CA THR A 35 5.06 15.77 13.12
C THR A 35 6.38 15.53 12.38
N ALA A 36 6.37 15.57 11.05
CA ALA A 36 7.58 15.39 10.24
C ALA A 36 8.66 16.47 10.47
N THR A 37 8.32 17.57 11.15
CA THR A 37 9.22 18.67 11.52
C THR A 37 9.67 18.62 12.98
N ASP A 38 9.39 17.53 13.70
CA ASP A 38 9.74 17.39 15.11
C ASP A 38 11.27 17.22 15.27
N ASP A 39 11.88 18.09 16.07
CA ASP A 39 13.35 18.11 16.29
C ASP A 39 13.89 16.78 16.83
N ARG A 40 13.05 15.97 17.48
CA ARG A 40 13.42 14.64 17.98
C ARG A 40 13.74 13.65 16.86
N LEU A 41 13.35 13.91 15.62
CA LEU A 41 13.62 13.03 14.48
C LEU A 41 15.07 13.11 14.01
N ALA A 42 15.72 14.27 14.12
CA ALA A 42 17.07 14.45 13.63
C ALA A 42 18.09 13.47 14.27
N PRO A 43 18.13 13.29 15.60
CA PRO A 43 18.98 12.26 16.22
C PRO A 43 18.64 10.83 15.81
N VAL A 44 17.37 10.54 15.48
CA VAL A 44 16.96 9.20 15.01
C VAL A 44 17.50 8.93 13.60
N PHE A 45 17.45 9.93 12.72
CA PHE A 45 18.06 9.86 11.38
C PHE A 45 19.58 9.74 11.45
N GLU A 46 20.22 10.47 12.36
CA GLU A 46 21.66 10.37 12.61
C GLU A 46 22.05 8.94 13.04
N ILE A 47 21.36 8.34 14.02
CA ILE A 47 21.60 6.96 14.43
C ILE A 47 21.37 5.97 13.28
N ALA A 48 20.31 6.17 12.49
CA ALA A 48 20.01 5.30 11.36
C ALA A 48 21.13 5.32 10.32
N ALA A 49 21.66 6.50 10.01
CA ALA A 49 22.81 6.68 9.13
C ALA A 49 24.09 6.05 9.72
N GLU A 50 24.38 6.28 11.00
CA GLU A 50 25.56 5.71 11.70
C GLU A 50 25.59 4.18 11.66
N HIS A 51 24.43 3.52 11.74
CA HIS A 51 24.32 2.06 11.78
C HIS A 51 23.92 1.44 10.45
N GLU A 52 23.80 2.25 9.38
CA GLU A 52 23.43 1.81 8.04
C GLU A 52 22.12 0.98 8.04
N VAL A 53 21.12 1.43 8.80
CA VAL A 53 19.81 0.78 8.90
C VAL A 53 18.69 1.69 8.41
N PRO A 54 17.66 1.15 7.73
CA PRO A 54 16.56 1.96 7.22
C PRO A 54 15.59 2.43 8.32
N ILE A 55 15.02 3.61 8.10
CA ILE A 55 13.85 4.11 8.81
C ILE A 55 12.61 3.79 7.99
N LEU A 56 11.67 3.02 8.52
CA LEU A 56 10.33 2.85 7.96
C LEU A 56 9.39 3.82 8.66
N ILE A 57 8.77 4.76 7.94
CA ILE A 57 7.81 5.73 8.50
C ILE A 57 6.42 5.52 7.92
N HIS A 58 5.39 5.60 8.76
CA HIS A 58 4.00 5.60 8.29
C HIS A 58 3.75 6.78 7.36
N GLY A 59 3.32 6.52 6.12
CA GLY A 59 2.96 7.54 5.11
C GLY A 59 1.54 7.38 4.56
N GLY A 60 0.69 6.65 5.28
CA GLY A 60 -0.66 6.30 4.84
C GLY A 60 -1.79 7.11 5.51
N ARG A 61 -3.01 6.62 5.33
CA ARG A 61 -4.27 7.25 5.79
C ARG A 61 -4.20 7.82 7.20
N GLY A 62 -4.84 8.97 7.40
CA GLY A 62 -5.01 9.61 8.71
C GLY A 62 -3.80 10.43 9.16
N LEU A 63 -2.87 10.76 8.27
CA LEU A 63 -1.83 11.75 8.49
C LEU A 63 -2.16 13.08 7.80
N PRO A 64 -1.71 14.22 8.35
CA PRO A 64 -1.60 15.46 7.58
C PRO A 64 -0.47 15.32 6.53
N PRO A 65 -0.30 16.31 5.63
CA PRO A 65 0.88 16.41 4.78
C PRO A 65 2.19 16.28 5.57
N ILE A 66 3.15 15.53 5.01
CA ILE A 66 4.44 15.18 5.65
C ILE A 66 5.66 15.44 4.76
N ALA A 67 5.46 15.76 3.47
CA ALA A 67 6.54 15.79 2.48
C ALA A 67 7.64 16.79 2.82
N ALA A 68 7.28 18.03 3.18
CA ALA A 68 8.26 19.09 3.44
C ALA A 68 9.23 18.72 4.58
N GLY A 69 8.69 18.35 5.75
CA GLY A 69 9.52 18.00 6.90
C GLY A 69 10.37 16.74 6.69
N LEU A 70 9.84 15.73 5.99
CA LEU A 70 10.67 14.57 5.60
C LEU A 70 11.73 14.94 4.57
N GLY A 71 11.43 15.86 3.65
CA GLY A 71 12.38 16.35 2.65
C GLY A 71 13.60 16.98 3.31
N ASP A 72 13.37 17.86 4.29
CA ASP A 72 14.44 18.50 5.07
C ASP A 72 15.32 17.47 5.79
N LEU A 73 14.73 16.41 6.36
CA LEU A 73 15.45 15.34 7.03
C LEU A 73 16.29 14.50 6.04
N VAL A 74 15.73 14.15 4.88
CA VAL A 74 16.44 13.40 3.83
C VAL A 74 17.62 14.22 3.29
N GLU A 75 17.47 15.53 3.11
CA GLU A 75 18.55 16.42 2.68
C GLU A 75 19.64 16.56 3.74
N ARG A 76 19.25 16.67 5.01
CA ARG A 76 20.18 16.80 6.14
C ARG A 76 20.95 15.52 6.43
N PHE A 77 20.35 14.36 6.19
CA PHE A 77 20.93 13.04 6.52
C PHE A 77 20.98 12.13 5.28
N PRO A 78 21.80 12.44 4.27
CA PRO A 78 21.84 11.68 3.01
C PRO A 78 22.34 10.23 3.16
N GLY A 79 22.97 9.90 4.30
CA GLY A 79 23.37 8.53 4.64
C GLY A 79 22.27 7.65 5.23
N ALA A 80 21.11 8.23 5.57
CA ALA A 80 19.98 7.47 6.09
C ALA A 80 19.07 6.99 4.94
N THR A 81 18.74 5.70 4.93
CA THR A 81 17.68 5.19 4.05
C THR A 81 16.31 5.40 4.69
N LEU A 82 15.39 6.03 3.96
CA LEU A 82 14.01 6.24 4.38
C LEU A 82 13.07 5.38 3.54
N ILE A 83 12.22 4.58 4.19
CA ILE A 83 11.12 3.84 3.57
C ILE A 83 9.81 4.50 4.00
N ILE A 84 9.04 5.02 3.05
CA ILE A 84 7.74 5.63 3.29
C ILE A 84 6.65 4.58 3.06
N ALA A 85 5.93 4.24 4.11
CA ALA A 85 4.92 3.19 4.05
C ALA A 85 3.65 3.62 3.32
N HIS A 86 2.91 2.65 2.80
CA HIS A 86 1.59 2.80 2.18
C HIS A 86 1.61 3.68 0.93
N ALA A 87 2.62 3.53 0.09
CA ALA A 87 2.83 4.31 -1.13
C ALA A 87 2.85 5.84 -0.91
N GLY A 88 3.01 6.31 0.34
CA GLY A 88 2.95 7.74 0.66
C GLY A 88 1.60 8.41 0.39
N ILE A 89 0.49 7.65 0.34
CA ILE A 89 -0.84 8.17 -0.05
C ILE A 89 -1.36 9.33 0.81
N ALA A 90 -0.79 9.57 2.00
CA ALA A 90 -1.13 10.74 2.81
C ALA A 90 -0.80 12.07 2.12
N ASP A 91 0.20 12.07 1.24
CA ASP A 91 0.79 13.28 0.66
C ASP A 91 1.50 12.97 -0.67
N LEU A 92 0.95 12.04 -1.47
CA LEU A 92 1.65 11.37 -2.57
C LEU A 92 2.31 12.33 -3.56
N GLY A 93 1.56 13.32 -4.07
CA GLY A 93 2.08 14.25 -5.07
C GLY A 93 3.25 15.09 -4.57
N GLU A 94 3.16 15.60 -3.34
CA GLU A 94 4.25 16.38 -2.73
C GLU A 94 5.42 15.48 -2.34
N LEU A 95 5.17 14.28 -1.82
CA LEU A 95 6.22 13.30 -1.55
C LEU A 95 6.96 12.92 -2.82
N ALA A 96 6.27 12.67 -3.94
CA ALA A 96 6.90 12.42 -5.22
C ALA A 96 7.77 13.60 -5.66
N ARG A 97 7.25 14.84 -5.59
CA ARG A 97 8.00 16.04 -5.93
C ARG A 97 9.28 16.21 -5.10
N HIS A 98 9.25 15.82 -3.82
CA HIS A 98 10.40 15.93 -2.94
C HIS A 98 11.37 14.75 -3.02
N MET A 99 10.89 13.54 -3.30
CA MET A 99 11.61 12.28 -3.04
C MET A 99 11.90 11.45 -4.29
N ALA A 100 11.15 11.61 -5.37
CA ALA A 100 11.41 10.89 -6.62
C ALA A 100 12.81 11.23 -7.13
N GLY A 101 13.57 10.21 -7.56
CA GLY A 101 14.96 10.35 -7.99
C GLY A 101 15.99 10.24 -6.87
N ARG A 102 15.58 10.23 -5.59
CA ARG A 102 16.51 10.13 -4.45
C ARG A 102 16.79 8.67 -4.09
N LYS A 103 17.99 8.20 -4.42
CA LYS A 103 18.48 6.83 -4.16
C LYS A 103 18.21 6.30 -2.75
N GLY A 104 18.38 7.14 -1.72
CA GLY A 104 18.16 6.78 -0.31
C GLY A 104 16.69 6.77 0.15
N VAL A 105 15.72 7.00 -0.75
CA VAL A 105 14.30 7.02 -0.39
C VAL A 105 13.56 5.92 -1.14
N LEU A 106 12.87 5.07 -0.39
CA LEU A 106 12.03 3.98 -0.88
C LEU A 106 10.58 4.19 -0.43
N PHE A 107 9.66 3.52 -1.10
CA PHE A 107 8.23 3.51 -0.80
C PHE A 107 7.72 2.08 -0.84
N ASP A 108 6.86 1.72 0.11
CA ASP A 108 6.25 0.39 0.09
C ASP A 108 4.90 0.34 -0.64
N THR A 109 4.52 -0.82 -1.16
CA THR A 109 3.25 -1.01 -1.90
C THR A 109 2.02 -1.23 -1.01
N SER A 110 2.12 -1.04 0.31
CA SER A 110 1.09 -1.54 1.24
C SER A 110 -0.13 -0.63 1.37
N THR A 111 -0.82 -0.42 0.25
CA THR A 111 -2.12 0.24 0.16
C THR A 111 -3.20 -0.72 -0.34
N TRP A 112 -4.45 -0.30 -0.24
CA TRP A 112 -5.62 -1.09 -0.62
C TRP A 112 -6.27 -0.62 -1.92
N SER A 113 -5.95 0.59 -2.38
CA SER A 113 -6.53 1.15 -3.59
C SER A 113 -5.63 0.85 -4.79
N PRO A 114 -6.13 0.10 -5.80
CA PRO A 114 -5.36 -0.12 -7.03
C PRO A 114 -5.14 1.19 -7.80
N ILE A 115 -6.08 2.14 -7.71
CA ILE A 115 -5.95 3.48 -8.31
C ILE A 115 -4.81 4.26 -7.65
N ASP A 116 -4.66 4.19 -6.32
CA ASP A 116 -3.56 4.86 -5.61
C ASP A 116 -2.20 4.31 -6.08
N LEU A 117 -2.10 2.99 -6.32
CA LEU A 117 -0.85 2.39 -6.81
C LEU A 117 -0.54 2.77 -8.26
N LEU A 118 -1.55 2.81 -9.13
CA LEU A 118 -1.36 3.28 -10.51
C LEU A 118 -0.89 4.75 -10.52
N ASP A 119 -1.50 5.61 -9.70
CA ASP A 119 -1.08 7.01 -9.53
C ASP A 119 0.32 7.12 -8.93
N PHE A 120 0.67 6.25 -7.98
CA PHE A 120 1.97 6.19 -7.36
C PHE A 120 3.09 5.79 -8.35
N TYR A 121 2.88 4.76 -9.17
CA TYR A 121 3.92 4.29 -10.10
C TYR A 121 4.26 5.33 -11.18
N ARG A 122 3.28 6.10 -11.66
CA ARG A 122 3.55 7.19 -12.63
C ARG A 122 4.32 8.37 -12.01
N GLN A 123 4.50 8.38 -10.69
CA GLN A 123 5.18 9.45 -9.95
C GLN A 123 6.52 9.00 -9.33
N ILE A 124 6.70 7.70 -9.05
CA ILE A 124 7.86 7.15 -8.36
C ILE A 124 8.59 6.13 -9.24
N PRO A 125 9.92 6.26 -9.44
CA PRO A 125 10.73 5.29 -10.17
C PRO A 125 10.65 3.86 -9.61
N PRO A 126 10.65 2.82 -10.46
CA PRO A 126 10.59 1.41 -10.02
C PRO A 126 11.65 1.01 -9.00
N GLU A 127 12.85 1.58 -9.10
CA GLU A 127 13.98 1.33 -8.21
C GLU A 127 13.70 1.77 -6.76
N GLN A 128 12.77 2.70 -6.57
CA GLN A 128 12.38 3.22 -5.25
C GLN A 128 11.19 2.45 -4.64
N VAL A 129 10.69 1.41 -5.29
CA VAL A 129 9.50 0.67 -4.83
C VAL A 129 9.88 -0.65 -4.19
N VAL A 130 9.34 -0.92 -3.01
CA VAL A 130 9.46 -2.21 -2.31
C VAL A 130 8.10 -2.80 -1.99
N TYR A 131 7.97 -4.11 -2.04
CA TYR A 131 6.73 -4.78 -1.68
C TYR A 131 6.53 -4.82 -0.16
N ALA A 132 5.32 -4.50 0.29
CA ALA A 132 4.86 -4.79 1.64
C ALA A 132 3.38 -5.16 1.64
N SER A 133 2.98 -6.05 2.56
CA SER A 133 1.59 -6.50 2.69
C SER A 133 0.79 -5.73 3.74
N ASP A 134 1.44 -5.01 4.67
CA ASP A 134 0.80 -4.47 5.88
C ASP A 134 0.02 -5.52 6.69
N TYR A 135 0.57 -6.74 6.82
CA TYR A 135 0.00 -7.75 7.70
C TYR A 135 -0.08 -7.22 9.15
N PRO A 136 -1.21 -7.43 9.87
CA PRO A 136 -2.34 -8.30 9.54
C PRO A 136 -3.48 -7.65 8.75
N TYR A 137 -3.35 -6.37 8.39
CA TYR A 137 -4.40 -5.59 7.72
C TYR A 137 -4.50 -5.95 6.24
N GLY A 138 -3.38 -5.91 5.49
CA GLY A 138 -3.33 -6.53 4.17
C GLY A 138 -2.91 -8.00 4.27
N GLN A 139 -3.51 -8.82 3.41
CA GLN A 139 -3.39 -10.28 3.46
C GLN A 139 -3.20 -10.87 2.07
N GLN A 140 -2.67 -12.09 2.04
CA GLN A 140 -2.60 -12.86 0.81
C GLN A 140 -3.97 -13.47 0.44
N PRO A 141 -4.26 -13.59 -0.88
CA PRO A 141 -3.42 -13.18 -2.00
C PRO A 141 -3.55 -11.70 -2.39
N SER A 142 -4.49 -10.95 -1.79
CA SER A 142 -4.86 -9.60 -2.24
C SER A 142 -3.68 -8.62 -2.31
N SER A 143 -2.81 -8.58 -1.30
CA SER A 143 -1.69 -7.64 -1.29
C SER A 143 -0.65 -7.93 -2.37
N LEU A 144 -0.41 -9.20 -2.68
CA LEU A 144 0.49 -9.58 -3.77
C LEU A 144 -0.16 -9.34 -5.13
N LEU A 145 -1.45 -9.67 -5.26
CA LEU A 145 -2.23 -9.48 -6.49
C LEU A 145 -2.26 -8.02 -6.90
N ILE A 146 -2.61 -7.12 -5.97
CA ILE A 146 -2.68 -5.68 -6.25
C ILE A 146 -1.32 -5.15 -6.69
N ALA A 147 -0.25 -5.47 -5.97
CA ALA A 147 1.10 -5.00 -6.27
C ALA A 147 1.55 -5.44 -7.66
N ILE A 148 1.39 -6.73 -8.00
CA ILE A 148 1.82 -7.27 -9.29
C ILE A 148 0.97 -6.69 -10.42
N LYS A 149 -0.37 -6.77 -10.34
CA LYS A 149 -1.23 -6.36 -11.45
C LYS A 149 -1.09 -4.87 -11.77
N THR A 150 -1.03 -4.02 -10.74
CA THR A 150 -0.84 -2.57 -10.95
C THR A 150 0.55 -2.24 -11.48
N ALA A 151 1.62 -2.90 -11.01
CA ALA A 151 2.97 -2.72 -11.54
C ALA A 151 3.07 -3.13 -13.02
N ARG A 152 2.38 -4.22 -13.41
CA ARG A 152 2.32 -4.66 -14.81
C ARG A 152 1.61 -3.66 -15.72
N ILE A 153 0.48 -3.13 -15.28
CA ILE A 153 -0.24 -2.07 -16.01
C ILE A 153 0.63 -0.82 -16.13
N ALA A 154 1.36 -0.45 -15.08
CA ALA A 154 2.32 0.64 -15.12
C ALA A 154 3.52 0.38 -16.05
N GLY A 155 3.70 -0.84 -16.58
CA GLY A 155 4.74 -1.17 -17.55
C GLY A 155 6.02 -1.75 -16.94
N TYR A 156 6.00 -2.22 -15.68
CA TYR A 156 7.18 -2.81 -15.05
C TYR A 156 7.59 -4.09 -15.80
N SER A 157 8.89 -4.18 -16.10
CA SER A 157 9.51 -5.39 -16.62
C SER A 157 9.49 -6.52 -15.57
N ASP A 158 9.75 -7.75 -16.01
CA ASP A 158 9.86 -8.89 -15.10
C ASP A 158 10.94 -8.69 -14.04
N ASP A 159 12.04 -8.05 -14.39
CA ASP A 159 13.14 -7.77 -13.47
C ASP A 159 12.77 -6.68 -12.48
N GLN A 160 12.05 -5.64 -12.91
CA GLN A 160 11.54 -4.59 -12.01
C GLN A 160 10.50 -5.15 -11.03
N VAL A 161 9.61 -6.05 -11.47
CA VAL A 161 8.68 -6.74 -10.56
C VAL A 161 9.44 -7.61 -9.56
N ARG A 162 10.46 -8.37 -9.99
CA ARG A 162 11.30 -9.16 -9.06
C ARG A 162 12.07 -8.29 -8.06
N ALA A 163 12.59 -7.15 -8.52
CA ALA A 163 13.26 -6.17 -7.67
C ALA A 163 12.31 -5.61 -6.60
N MET A 164 11.12 -5.15 -7.03
CA MET A 164 10.07 -4.67 -6.12
C MET A 164 9.66 -5.73 -5.10
N LEU A 165 9.41 -6.97 -5.53
CA LEU A 165 8.88 -8.03 -4.65
C LEU A 165 9.86 -8.49 -3.57
N ALA A 166 11.17 -8.46 -3.86
CA ALA A 166 12.17 -8.91 -2.90
C ALA A 166 13.57 -8.33 -3.15
N GLY A 167 13.97 -8.14 -4.41
CA GLY A 167 15.35 -7.80 -4.76
C GLY A 167 15.88 -6.54 -4.05
N THR A 168 15.13 -5.45 -4.09
CA THR A 168 15.53 -4.17 -3.47
C THR A 168 15.59 -4.29 -1.94
N ALA A 169 14.59 -4.92 -1.32
CA ALA A 169 14.56 -5.12 0.13
C ALA A 169 15.67 -6.06 0.63
N ASN A 170 15.99 -7.11 -0.14
CA ASN A 170 17.11 -8.02 0.17
C ASN A 170 18.46 -7.30 0.05
N ALA A 171 18.67 -6.54 -1.04
CA ALA A 171 19.89 -5.75 -1.20
C ALA A 171 20.10 -4.79 -0.02
N LEU A 172 19.03 -4.09 0.40
CA LEU A 172 19.08 -3.23 1.57
C LEU A 172 19.38 -3.99 2.86
N ALA A 173 18.77 -5.15 3.08
CA ALA A 173 18.98 -5.97 4.28
C ALA A 173 20.39 -6.55 4.37
N ASP A 174 21.02 -6.81 3.23
CA ASP A 174 22.37 -7.33 3.10
C ASP A 174 23.45 -6.23 3.10
N GLY A 175 23.06 -4.96 3.23
CA GLY A 175 23.98 -3.81 3.18
C GLY A 175 24.54 -3.51 1.79
N GLY A 176 23.85 -3.99 0.74
CA GLY A 176 24.17 -3.70 -0.65
C GLY A 176 23.76 -2.29 -1.06
N ASP A 177 24.36 -1.81 -2.17
CA ASP A 177 23.99 -0.54 -2.75
C ASP A 177 22.61 -0.63 -3.42
N LEU A 178 21.80 0.41 -3.25
CA LEU A 178 20.52 0.53 -3.94
C LEU A 178 20.78 0.89 -5.42
N PRO A 179 19.90 0.52 -6.37
CA PRO A 179 20.01 0.99 -7.74
C PRO A 179 19.76 2.50 -7.83
N ASP A 180 20.42 3.18 -8.76
CA ASP A 180 20.13 4.59 -9.04
C ASP A 180 18.72 4.72 -9.65
N PRO A 181 17.84 5.59 -9.11
CA PRO A 181 16.49 5.71 -9.64
C PRO A 181 16.45 6.18 -11.09
N THR A 182 15.61 5.53 -11.88
CA THR A 182 15.35 5.91 -13.27
C THR A 182 14.19 6.90 -13.35
N VAL A 183 13.34 6.79 -14.39
CA VAL A 183 12.13 7.60 -14.52
C VAL A 183 10.91 6.79 -14.04
N PRO A 184 9.89 7.46 -13.46
CA PRO A 184 8.61 6.82 -13.18
C PRO A 184 7.98 6.20 -14.43
N LEU A 185 7.14 5.17 -14.23
CA LEU A 185 6.44 4.45 -15.29
C LEU A 185 4.93 4.44 -15.04
N GLY A 186 4.13 4.50 -16.10
CA GLY A 186 2.67 4.49 -16.03
C GLY A 186 2.06 5.69 -16.74
N ASP A 187 0.74 5.62 -16.94
CA ASP A 187 -0.01 6.62 -17.69
C ASP A 187 -0.74 7.59 -16.74
N ASP A 188 -0.96 8.83 -17.20
CA ASP A 188 -1.77 9.82 -16.48
C ASP A 188 -3.28 9.53 -16.53
N THR A 189 -3.68 8.47 -17.24
CA THR A 189 -5.08 8.09 -17.45
C THR A 189 -5.28 6.61 -17.29
N VAL A 190 -6.36 6.22 -16.60
CA VAL A 190 -6.83 4.83 -16.52
C VAL A 190 -8.02 4.68 -17.47
N THR A 191 -7.89 3.82 -18.49
CA THR A 191 -8.99 3.50 -19.41
C THR A 191 -9.67 2.23 -18.94
N GLN A 192 -10.97 2.32 -18.64
CA GLN A 192 -11.76 1.21 -18.13
C GLN A 192 -13.15 1.19 -18.79
N SER A 193 -13.75 0.00 -18.90
CA SER A 193 -15.15 -0.09 -19.30
C SER A 193 -16.06 0.52 -18.22
N LEU A 194 -17.15 1.15 -18.64
CA LEU A 194 -18.14 1.71 -17.71
C LEU A 194 -18.71 0.63 -16.76
N GLN A 195 -18.77 -0.62 -17.22
CA GLN A 195 -19.19 -1.76 -16.41
C GLN A 195 -18.23 -1.97 -15.22
N LEU A 196 -16.94 -2.13 -15.49
CA LEU A 196 -15.94 -2.37 -14.45
C LEU A 196 -15.75 -1.13 -13.55
N ALA A 197 -15.87 0.07 -14.11
CA ALA A 197 -15.84 1.32 -13.35
C ALA A 197 -16.99 1.43 -12.35
N ARG A 198 -18.21 1.03 -12.75
CA ARG A 198 -19.36 0.97 -11.85
C ARG A 198 -19.17 -0.04 -10.73
N ILE A 199 -18.64 -1.23 -11.06
CA ILE A 199 -18.30 -2.25 -10.05
C ILE A 199 -17.31 -1.65 -9.03
N HIS A 200 -16.17 -1.12 -9.49
CA HIS A 200 -15.17 -0.47 -8.64
C HIS A 200 -15.77 0.62 -7.73
N GLN A 201 -16.62 1.49 -8.29
CA GLN A 201 -17.28 2.55 -7.55
C GLN A 201 -18.14 1.99 -6.40
N TYR A 202 -18.95 0.96 -6.66
CA TYR A 202 -19.77 0.36 -5.61
C TYR A 202 -18.91 -0.34 -4.54
N LEU A 203 -17.85 -1.04 -4.91
CA LEU A 203 -16.96 -1.69 -3.93
C LEU A 203 -16.21 -0.69 -3.05
N SER A 204 -15.83 0.46 -3.63
CA SER A 204 -15.25 1.59 -2.89
C SER A 204 -16.22 2.17 -1.87
N MET A 205 -17.53 2.14 -2.16
CA MET A 205 -18.58 2.58 -1.22
C MET A 205 -18.90 1.53 -0.15
N ALA A 206 -18.83 0.23 -0.48
CA ALA A 206 -19.12 -0.85 0.45
C ALA A 206 -18.01 -1.05 1.49
N THR A 207 -16.74 -0.92 1.08
CA THR A 207 -15.58 -1.22 1.92
C THR A 207 -15.58 -0.49 3.28
N PRO A 208 -15.86 0.82 3.38
CA PRO A 208 -15.94 1.52 4.67
C PRO A 208 -17.05 0.99 5.60
N LEU A 209 -18.18 0.52 5.06
CA LEU A 209 -19.25 -0.07 5.87
C LEU A 209 -18.74 -1.33 6.57
N LEU A 210 -18.06 -2.21 5.83
CA LEU A 210 -17.51 -3.45 6.40
C LEU A 210 -16.49 -3.17 7.50
N TRP A 211 -15.57 -2.23 7.29
CA TRP A 211 -14.57 -1.87 8.31
C TRP A 211 -15.16 -1.25 9.56
N THR A 212 -16.26 -0.52 9.41
CA THR A 212 -16.97 0.10 10.53
C THR A 212 -18.01 -0.83 11.15
N GLY A 213 -18.08 -2.09 10.70
CA GLY A 213 -19.02 -3.09 11.20
C GLY A 213 -20.48 -2.76 10.88
N GLN A 214 -20.72 -1.92 9.88
CA GLN A 214 -22.06 -1.55 9.46
C GLN A 214 -22.63 -2.57 8.47
N PRO A 215 -23.93 -2.89 8.56
CA PRO A 215 -24.59 -3.69 7.53
C PRO A 215 -24.72 -2.89 6.22
N ASP A 216 -24.76 -3.59 5.09
CA ASP A 216 -25.04 -3.01 3.78
C ASP A 216 -26.54 -2.73 3.57
N THR A 217 -27.11 -1.83 4.39
CA THR A 217 -28.55 -1.50 4.36
C THR A 217 -28.97 -0.82 3.06
N VAL A 218 -28.04 -0.17 2.37
CA VAL A 218 -28.28 0.53 1.09
C VAL A 218 -28.29 -0.46 -0.08
N GLY A 219 -27.74 -1.67 0.09
CA GLY A 219 -27.68 -2.71 -0.94
C GLY A 219 -26.61 -2.44 -2.00
N ILE A 220 -25.49 -1.86 -1.60
CA ILE A 220 -24.36 -1.50 -2.48
C ILE A 220 -23.80 -2.75 -3.17
N LEU A 221 -23.64 -3.86 -2.45
CA LEU A 221 -23.18 -5.12 -3.05
C LEU A 221 -24.19 -5.65 -4.08
N GLY A 222 -25.49 -5.50 -3.83
CA GLY A 222 -26.52 -5.85 -4.81
C GLY A 222 -26.39 -5.05 -6.10
N LEU A 223 -26.04 -3.76 -6.02
CA LEU A 223 -25.76 -2.93 -7.20
C LEU A 223 -24.50 -3.39 -7.96
N ALA A 224 -23.44 -3.77 -7.24
CA ALA A 224 -22.21 -4.30 -7.84
C ALA A 224 -22.44 -5.65 -8.54
N ILE A 225 -23.18 -6.56 -7.89
CA ILE A 225 -23.58 -7.86 -8.46
C ILE A 225 -24.42 -7.65 -9.72
N ASN A 226 -25.40 -6.75 -9.68
CA ASN A 226 -26.22 -6.44 -10.86
C ASN A 226 -25.41 -5.82 -12.00
N ALA A 227 -24.39 -5.01 -11.72
CA ALA A 227 -23.51 -4.48 -12.77
C ALA A 227 -22.74 -5.60 -13.50
N CYS A 228 -22.56 -6.78 -12.90
CA CYS A 228 -21.92 -7.92 -13.55
C CYS A 228 -22.80 -8.60 -14.62
N THR A 229 -24.10 -8.30 -14.70
CA THR A 229 -24.98 -8.91 -15.72
C THR A 229 -24.75 -8.34 -17.12
N GLU A 230 -24.15 -7.15 -17.22
CA GLU A 230 -23.75 -6.58 -18.50
C GLU A 230 -22.64 -7.44 -19.15
N ARG A 231 -22.60 -7.49 -20.49
CA ARG A 231 -21.64 -8.33 -21.23
C ARG A 231 -20.83 -7.49 -22.22
N ASN A 232 -20.15 -6.47 -21.70
CA ASN A 232 -19.47 -5.42 -22.48
C ASN A 232 -17.97 -5.72 -22.74
N GLY A 233 -17.63 -6.95 -23.11
CA GLY A 233 -16.28 -7.30 -23.60
C GLY A 233 -15.28 -7.86 -22.56
N TYR A 234 -15.75 -8.24 -21.36
CA TYR A 234 -14.89 -8.74 -20.27
C TYR A 234 -15.51 -9.92 -19.51
N ALA A 235 -16.27 -10.77 -20.21
CA ALA A 235 -17.15 -11.78 -19.60
C ALA A 235 -16.43 -12.65 -18.55
N GLU A 236 -15.23 -13.15 -18.86
CA GLU A 236 -14.48 -14.02 -17.95
C GLU A 236 -14.07 -13.32 -16.65
N SER A 237 -13.53 -12.10 -16.72
CA SER A 237 -13.19 -11.31 -15.53
C SER A 237 -14.45 -10.93 -14.74
N VAL A 238 -15.51 -10.54 -15.43
CA VAL A 238 -16.78 -10.16 -14.81
C VAL A 238 -17.43 -11.36 -14.10
N ASP A 239 -17.36 -12.56 -14.67
CA ASP A 239 -17.90 -13.78 -14.04
C ASP A 239 -17.13 -14.13 -12.76
N ARG A 240 -15.78 -14.02 -12.77
CA ARG A 240 -14.98 -14.17 -11.55
C ARG A 240 -15.31 -13.12 -10.48
N ILE A 241 -15.44 -11.86 -10.89
CA ILE A 241 -15.85 -10.77 -9.99
C ILE A 241 -17.22 -11.10 -9.39
N HIS A 242 -18.19 -11.50 -10.20
CA HIS A 242 -19.52 -11.86 -9.75
C HIS A 242 -19.50 -12.98 -8.70
N GLU A 243 -18.74 -14.05 -8.93
CA GLU A 243 -18.57 -15.15 -7.97
C GLU A 243 -18.01 -14.65 -6.62
N LEU A 244 -16.98 -13.81 -6.65
CA LEU A 244 -16.40 -13.21 -5.44
C LEU A 244 -17.42 -12.35 -4.68
N LEU A 245 -18.21 -11.56 -5.41
CA LEU A 245 -19.21 -10.65 -4.83
C LEU A 245 -20.39 -11.39 -4.22
N VAL A 246 -20.90 -12.45 -4.86
CA VAL A 246 -21.96 -13.29 -4.30
C VAL A 246 -21.48 -13.95 -3.01
N ALA A 247 -20.29 -14.56 -3.02
CA ALA A 247 -19.72 -15.18 -1.81
C ALA A 247 -19.49 -14.15 -0.68
N ALA A 248 -19.02 -12.94 -1.02
CA ALA A 248 -18.86 -11.87 -0.03
C ALA A 248 -20.19 -11.39 0.54
N SER A 249 -21.23 -11.27 -0.31
CA SER A 249 -22.56 -10.87 0.10
C SER A 249 -23.17 -11.87 1.08
N ASP A 250 -23.08 -13.17 0.78
CA ASP A 250 -23.57 -14.24 1.66
C ASP A 250 -22.86 -14.22 3.01
N LEU A 251 -21.52 -14.12 3.02
CA LEU A 251 -20.76 -14.03 4.26
C LEU A 251 -21.09 -12.78 5.07
N TRP A 252 -21.26 -11.62 4.43
CA TRP A 252 -21.59 -10.38 5.12
C TRP A 252 -22.96 -10.48 5.80
N ALA A 253 -23.97 -11.02 5.11
CA ALA A 253 -25.30 -11.21 5.67
C ALA A 253 -25.29 -12.05 6.96
N GLU A 254 -24.42 -13.05 7.03
CA GLU A 254 -24.25 -13.91 8.21
C GLU A 254 -23.41 -13.29 9.33
N LEU A 255 -22.68 -12.18 9.11
CA LEU A 255 -21.82 -11.61 10.17
C LEU A 255 -22.59 -11.23 11.45
N VAL A 256 -23.87 -10.88 11.32
CA VAL A 256 -24.74 -10.52 12.46
C VAL A 256 -25.23 -11.74 13.24
N THR A 257 -25.18 -12.94 12.65
CA THR A 257 -25.64 -14.19 13.27
C THR A 257 -24.52 -14.91 14.02
N ILE A 258 -23.25 -14.57 13.72
CA ILE A 258 -22.08 -15.16 14.38
C ILE A 258 -21.92 -14.59 15.80
N GLU A 259 -22.16 -15.44 16.80
CA GLU A 259 -22.04 -15.10 18.23
C GLU A 259 -20.57 -15.01 18.67
N ASP A 260 -19.72 -15.94 18.22
CA ASP A 260 -18.30 -15.97 18.59
C ASP A 260 -17.51 -14.83 17.93
N GLU A 261 -16.77 -14.08 18.74
CA GLU A 261 -16.05 -12.89 18.29
C GLU A 261 -14.84 -13.22 17.40
N LEU A 262 -14.17 -14.36 17.62
CA LEU A 262 -13.04 -14.77 16.79
C LEU A 262 -13.52 -15.21 15.41
N ASP A 263 -14.59 -15.99 15.36
CA ASP A 263 -15.23 -16.42 14.12
C ASP A 263 -15.79 -15.23 13.35
N ARG A 264 -16.44 -14.28 14.04
CA ARG A 264 -16.94 -13.05 13.41
C ARG A 264 -15.81 -12.22 12.80
N ARG A 265 -14.70 -12.04 13.52
CA ARG A 265 -13.52 -11.33 12.99
C ARG A 265 -12.89 -12.07 11.80
N ALA A 266 -12.83 -13.39 11.85
CA ALA A 266 -12.32 -14.20 10.75
C ALA A 266 -13.20 -14.06 9.50
N ALA A 267 -14.52 -14.14 9.68
CA ALA A 267 -15.51 -13.95 8.62
C ALA A 267 -15.45 -12.52 8.04
N THR A 268 -15.39 -11.47 8.87
CA THR A 268 -15.24 -10.08 8.41
C THR A 268 -13.99 -9.89 7.55
N ARG A 269 -12.85 -10.47 7.98
CA ARG A 269 -11.60 -10.42 7.20
C ARG A 269 -11.71 -11.18 5.88
N LEU A 270 -12.41 -12.31 5.87
CA LEU A 270 -12.66 -13.07 4.65
C LEU A 270 -13.57 -12.31 3.68
N THR A 271 -14.67 -11.74 4.16
CA THR A 271 -15.56 -10.86 3.38
C THR A 271 -14.75 -9.71 2.76
N PHE A 272 -13.93 -9.02 3.56
CA PHE A 272 -13.10 -7.93 3.06
C PHE A 272 -12.14 -8.40 1.96
N ARG A 273 -11.50 -9.56 2.16
CA ARG A 273 -10.57 -10.12 1.18
C ARG A 273 -11.25 -10.40 -0.16
N LEU A 274 -12.46 -10.97 -0.15
CA LEU A 274 -13.23 -11.24 -1.36
C LEU A 274 -13.58 -9.96 -2.12
N LEU A 275 -14.08 -8.94 -1.40
CA LEU A 275 -14.39 -7.63 -1.97
C LEU A 275 -13.14 -6.95 -2.53
N HIS A 276 -12.01 -7.04 -1.81
CA HIS A 276 -10.76 -6.42 -2.24
C HIS A 276 -10.21 -7.08 -3.50
N ILE A 277 -10.26 -8.42 -3.62
CA ILE A 277 -9.86 -9.11 -4.85
C ILE A 277 -10.77 -8.70 -6.01
N ALA A 278 -12.09 -8.66 -5.80
CA ALA A 278 -13.04 -8.22 -6.82
C ALA A 278 -12.76 -6.77 -7.28
N ASP A 279 -12.42 -5.89 -6.34
CA ASP A 279 -12.07 -4.50 -6.63
C ASP A 279 -10.77 -4.39 -7.44
N ILE A 280 -9.72 -5.10 -7.03
CA ILE A 280 -8.45 -5.20 -7.77
C ILE A 280 -8.73 -5.69 -9.19
N GLU A 281 -9.46 -6.78 -9.36
CA GLU A 281 -9.82 -7.33 -10.67
C GLU A 281 -10.60 -6.32 -11.51
N SER A 282 -11.53 -5.57 -10.91
CA SER A 282 -12.32 -4.58 -11.64
C SER A 282 -11.43 -3.50 -12.27
N VAL A 283 -10.47 -2.96 -11.52
CA VAL A 283 -9.56 -1.88 -11.96
C VAL A 283 -8.47 -2.38 -12.89
N THR A 284 -7.99 -3.60 -12.68
CA THR A 284 -6.79 -4.13 -13.36
C THR A 284 -7.10 -5.12 -14.48
N THR A 285 -8.37 -5.22 -14.89
CA THR A 285 -8.74 -5.98 -16.09
C THR A 285 -8.51 -5.11 -17.32
N GLU A 286 -7.51 -5.48 -18.12
CA GLU A 286 -7.31 -4.91 -19.45
C GLU A 286 -8.08 -5.71 -20.52
N ALA A 287 -8.44 -5.06 -21.63
CA ALA A 287 -9.04 -5.77 -22.75
C ALA A 287 -8.03 -6.76 -23.32
N VAL A 288 -8.47 -8.00 -23.57
CA VAL A 288 -7.70 -8.93 -24.40
C VAL A 288 -7.70 -8.37 -25.82
N SER A 289 -6.65 -7.59 -26.14
CA SER A 289 -6.35 -6.97 -27.43
C SER A 289 -6.98 -5.60 -27.73
N ALA A 290 -6.23 -4.54 -27.45
CA ALA A 290 -6.18 -3.32 -28.27
C ALA A 290 -4.72 -2.84 -28.49
N ARG A 291 -3.75 -3.75 -28.46
CA ARG A 291 -2.43 -3.49 -29.07
C ARG A 291 -2.52 -3.91 -30.54
N VAL A 292 -2.97 -2.98 -31.38
CA VAL A 292 -2.76 -2.98 -32.84
C VAL A 292 -1.73 -1.91 -33.14
#